data_AF-A0A966F4C5-F1
#
_entry.id   AF-A0A966F4C5-F1
#
_cell.length_a   1.000
_cell.length_b   1.000
_cell.length_c   1.000
_cell.angle_alpha   90.00
_cell.angle_beta   90.00
_cell.angle_gamma   90.00
#
_symmetry.space_group_name_H-M   'P 1'
#
loop_
_entity.id
_entity.type
_entity.pdbx_description
1 polymer ?
#
loop_
_entity_poly.entity_id
_entity_poly.type
_entity_poly.pdbx_seq_one_letter_code
_entity_poly.pdbx_strand_id
1 'polypeptide(L)'
;MFNKIFSKNSSKEEKSEEKDSLLIQRLPSMNLTDMRLYVKNSIHEMESTENGLVEILKRLTLEDETSSKRYIESDNMDSKIKKAFDLVIVIAEHKKITLDAVELIQEFINVYQGIILNFDRQNKQIYESKLRTALEKSIEGVNQRTALQRKMDVLGS
;
A
#
# COMPACT_ATOMS: atom_id res chain seq x y z
N MET A 1 45.77 -11.70 -9.77
CA MET A 1 45.08 -10.39 -9.68
C MET A 1 43.57 -10.58 -9.93
N PHE A 2 42.88 -11.28 -9.04
CA PHE A 2 41.42 -11.53 -9.15
C PHE A 2 40.79 -11.17 -7.80
N ASN A 3 40.48 -9.90 -7.57
CA ASN A 3 39.70 -9.47 -6.40
C ASN A 3 39.08 -8.09 -6.61
N LYS A 4 38.20 -7.95 -7.62
CA LYS A 4 37.48 -6.68 -7.84
C LYS A 4 36.10 -6.79 -8.50
N ILE A 5 35.36 -7.88 -8.25
CA ILE A 5 34.01 -8.06 -8.82
C ILE A 5 32.89 -8.14 -7.76
N PHE A 6 33.20 -8.20 -6.45
CA PHE A 6 32.17 -8.32 -5.40
C PHE A 6 31.70 -7.01 -4.73
N SER A 7 32.08 -5.83 -5.23
CA SER A 7 31.79 -4.55 -4.53
C SER A 7 30.56 -3.77 -5.05
N LYS A 8 29.76 -4.32 -5.97
CA LYS A 8 28.67 -3.55 -6.61
C LYS A 8 27.26 -3.81 -6.04
N ASN A 9 27.09 -4.80 -5.16
CA ASN A 9 25.79 -5.10 -4.54
C ASN A 9 25.57 -4.38 -3.21
N SER A 10 26.63 -4.16 -2.41
CA SER A 10 26.53 -3.46 -1.13
C SER A 10 25.97 -2.04 -1.24
N SER A 11 26.37 -1.29 -2.27
CA SER A 11 25.90 0.09 -2.49
C SER A 11 24.42 0.24 -2.90
N LYS A 12 23.76 -0.84 -3.35
CA LYS A 12 22.32 -0.84 -3.66
C LYS A 12 21.49 -1.24 -2.44
N GLU A 13 21.98 -2.19 -1.65
CA GLU A 13 21.36 -2.61 -0.40
C GLU A 13 21.38 -1.48 0.64
N GLU A 14 22.54 -0.84 0.85
CA GLU A 14 22.67 0.31 1.77
C GLU A 14 21.72 1.47 1.43
N LYS A 15 21.55 1.79 0.13
CA LYS A 15 20.61 2.82 -0.32
C LYS A 15 19.13 2.43 -0.19
N SER A 16 18.83 1.13 -0.18
CA SER A 16 17.45 0.65 0.01
C SER A 16 17.07 0.66 1.49
N GLU A 17 17.99 0.25 2.37
CA GLU A 17 17.81 0.28 3.82
C GLU A 17 17.69 1.72 4.36
N GLU A 18 18.51 2.64 3.83
CA GLU A 18 18.42 4.06 4.20
C GLU A 18 17.08 4.69 3.76
N LYS A 19 16.53 4.29 2.61
CA LYS A 19 15.22 4.75 2.15
C LYS A 19 14.05 4.17 2.96
N ASP A 20 14.12 2.88 3.29
CA ASP A 20 13.08 2.22 4.09
C ASP A 20 13.08 2.75 5.54
N SER A 21 14.26 3.04 6.11
CA SER A 21 14.36 3.65 7.44
C SER A 21 13.80 5.08 7.50
N LEU A 22 14.06 5.91 6.47
CA LEU A 22 13.48 7.25 6.34
C LEU A 22 11.96 7.22 6.24
N LEU A 23 11.40 6.21 5.54
CA LEU A 23 9.96 6.03 5.45
C LEU A 23 9.36 5.64 6.80
N ILE A 24 9.93 4.64 7.48
CA ILE A 24 9.46 4.19 8.80
C ILE A 24 9.45 5.34 9.81
N GLN A 25 10.44 6.23 9.75
CA GLN A 25 10.49 7.42 10.62
C GLN A 25 9.42 8.47 10.28
N ARG A 26 9.14 8.72 8.99
CA ARG A 26 8.17 9.76 8.57
C ARG A 26 6.73 9.29 8.61
N LEU A 27 6.46 8.02 8.32
CA LEU A 27 5.11 7.51 8.13
C LEU A 27 4.15 7.79 9.30
N PRO A 28 4.54 7.65 10.59
CA PRO A 28 3.65 7.94 11.72
C PRO A 28 3.11 9.38 11.70
N SER A 29 3.93 10.33 11.24
CA SER A 29 3.58 11.76 11.16
C SER A 29 2.78 12.14 9.92
N MET A 30 2.74 11.28 8.89
CA MET A 30 2.00 11.56 7.66
C MET A 30 0.49 11.57 7.91
N ASN A 31 -0.21 12.54 7.32
CA ASN A 31 -1.67 12.50 7.21
C ASN A 31 -2.10 11.78 5.91
N LEU A 32 -3.41 11.52 5.73
CA LEU A 32 -3.94 10.84 4.53
C LEU A 32 -3.54 11.51 3.20
N THR A 33 -3.39 12.84 3.19
CA THR A 33 -2.97 13.59 2.00
C THR A 33 -1.51 13.30 1.70
N ASP A 34 -0.64 13.33 2.71
CA ASP A 34 0.79 13.06 2.56
C ASP A 34 1.03 11.61 2.10
N MET A 35 0.32 10.65 2.71
CA MET A 35 0.34 9.25 2.28
C MET A 35 -0.07 9.13 0.80
N ARG A 36 -1.12 9.83 0.39
CA ARG A 36 -1.56 9.82 -1.01
C ARG A 36 -0.51 10.41 -1.95
N LEU A 37 0.17 11.49 -1.55
CA LEU A 37 1.26 12.08 -2.32
C LEU A 37 2.44 11.11 -2.44
N TYR A 38 2.78 10.42 -1.35
CA TYR A 38 3.79 9.37 -1.34
C TYR A 38 3.44 8.25 -2.33
N VAL A 39 2.24 7.65 -2.23
CA VAL A 39 1.80 6.56 -3.12
C VAL A 39 1.80 7.00 -4.59
N LYS A 40 1.46 8.27 -4.87
CA LYS A 40 1.49 8.81 -6.23
C LYS A 40 2.88 9.20 -6.73
N ASN A 41 3.95 8.91 -5.97
CA ASN A 41 5.32 9.36 -6.27
C ASN A 41 5.41 10.88 -6.52
N SER A 42 4.59 11.66 -5.81
CA SER A 42 4.55 13.12 -5.92
C SER A 42 5.46 13.83 -4.91
N ILE A 43 6.19 13.08 -4.08
CA ILE A 43 7.18 13.60 -3.14
C ILE A 43 8.56 13.39 -3.75
N HIS A 44 9.24 14.47 -4.13
CA HIS A 44 10.50 14.38 -4.89
C HIS A 44 11.64 13.68 -4.14
N GLU A 45 11.64 13.82 -2.81
CA GLU A 45 12.66 13.26 -1.91
C GLU A 45 12.43 11.78 -1.57
N MET A 46 11.26 11.24 -1.90
CA MET A 46 10.83 9.93 -1.41
C MET A 46 9.99 9.19 -2.46
N GLU A 47 10.58 8.14 -3.02
CA GLU A 47 9.90 7.26 -3.97
C GLU A 47 9.06 6.22 -3.22
N SER A 48 7.88 5.91 -3.77
CA SER A 48 7.03 4.83 -3.28
C SER A 48 7.72 3.47 -3.44
N THR A 49 7.89 2.77 -2.33
CA THR A 49 8.41 1.40 -2.24
C THR A 49 7.27 0.42 -1.91
N GLU A 50 7.49 -0.86 -2.20
CA GLU A 50 6.55 -1.95 -1.86
C GLU A 50 6.26 -1.97 -0.36
N ASN A 51 7.32 -1.91 0.46
CA ASN A 51 7.24 -1.85 1.92
C ASN A 51 6.42 -0.66 2.41
N GLY A 52 6.60 0.52 1.82
CA GLY A 52 5.83 1.68 2.25
C GLY A 52 4.36 1.65 1.86
N LEU A 53 3.98 0.94 0.79
CA LEU A 53 2.56 0.69 0.51
C LEU A 53 1.94 -0.22 1.57
N VAL A 54 2.65 -1.30 1.92
CA VAL A 54 2.24 -2.25 2.96
C VAL A 54 2.10 -1.54 4.29
N GLU A 55 3.05 -0.68 4.67
CA GLU A 55 3.01 0.01 5.95
C GLU A 55 1.86 1.02 6.06
N ILE A 56 1.53 1.70 4.95
CA ILE A 56 0.33 2.54 4.89
C ILE A 56 -0.93 1.69 5.09
N LEU A 57 -1.03 0.55 4.41
CA LEU A 57 -2.19 -0.34 4.55
C LEU A 57 -2.31 -0.88 5.97
N LYS A 58 -1.22 -1.33 6.59
CA LYS A 58 -1.21 -1.75 8.01
C LYS A 58 -1.76 -0.66 8.91
N ARG A 59 -1.27 0.58 8.75
CA ARG A 59 -1.76 1.72 9.54
C ARG A 59 -3.25 1.99 9.33
N LEU A 60 -3.78 1.78 8.13
CA LEU A 60 -5.20 1.99 7.84
C LEU A 60 -6.08 0.83 8.33
N THR A 61 -5.56 -0.38 8.38
CA THR A 61 -6.35 -1.61 8.63
C THR A 61 -6.27 -2.08 10.08
N LEU A 62 -5.06 -2.08 10.64
CA LEU A 62 -4.79 -2.66 11.95
C LEU A 62 -5.23 -1.74 13.08
N GLU A 63 -5.51 -2.35 14.22
CA GLU A 63 -5.77 -1.62 15.46
C GLU A 63 -4.45 -1.11 16.04
N ASP A 64 -4.43 0.14 16.47
CA ASP A 64 -3.29 0.73 17.15
C ASP A 64 -3.18 0.14 18.56
N GLU A 65 -2.04 -0.49 18.87
CA GLU A 65 -1.83 -1.20 20.14
C GLU A 65 -1.92 -0.28 21.37
N THR A 66 -1.63 1.01 21.21
CA THR A 66 -1.58 1.96 22.34
C THR A 66 -2.97 2.51 22.65
N SER A 67 -3.75 2.79 21.62
CA SER A 67 -5.07 3.41 21.76
C SER A 67 -6.24 2.43 21.66
N SER A 68 -5.99 1.18 21.22
CA SER A 68 -7.02 0.18 20.87
C SER A 68 -8.04 0.72 19.87
N LYS A 69 -7.59 1.65 19.02
CA LYS A 69 -8.41 2.31 18.01
C LYS A 69 -7.89 1.99 16.63
N ARG A 70 -8.81 1.90 15.69
CA ARG A 70 -8.49 1.84 14.27
C ARG A 70 -8.35 3.24 13.71
N TYR A 71 -7.65 3.36 12.58
CA TYR A 71 -7.44 4.67 11.96
C TYR A 71 -8.75 5.34 11.52
N ILE A 72 -9.73 4.53 11.11
CA ILE A 72 -11.08 4.98 10.74
C ILE A 72 -12.08 4.44 11.76
N GLU A 73 -12.89 5.32 12.32
CA GLU A 73 -14.03 4.97 13.18
C GLU A 73 -15.34 5.46 12.52
N SER A 74 -16.48 4.90 12.91
CA SER A 74 -17.79 5.19 12.30
C SER A 74 -18.30 6.61 12.54
N ASP A 75 -17.79 7.29 13.57
CA ASP A 75 -18.10 8.68 13.93
C ASP A 75 -17.17 9.70 13.24
N ASN A 76 -16.16 9.21 12.49
CA ASN A 76 -15.22 10.08 11.80
C ASN A 76 -15.93 10.84 10.67
N MET A 77 -15.44 12.05 10.37
CA MET A 77 -15.99 12.85 9.28
C MET A 77 -15.96 12.10 7.94
N ASP A 78 -17.02 12.26 7.15
CA ASP A 78 -17.13 11.67 5.81
C ASP A 78 -15.92 11.95 4.93
N SER A 79 -15.34 13.15 5.04
CA SER A 79 -14.14 13.53 4.30
C SER A 79 -12.92 12.67 4.64
N LYS A 80 -12.78 12.21 5.89
CA LYS A 80 -11.68 11.34 6.34
C LYS A 80 -11.90 9.92 5.82
N ILE A 81 -13.11 9.38 6.00
CA ILE A 81 -13.51 8.06 5.50
C ILE A 81 -13.27 7.98 3.99
N LYS A 82 -13.79 8.96 3.23
CA LYS A 82 -13.61 9.05 1.78
C LYS A 82 -12.15 9.07 1.37
N LYS A 83 -11.31 9.90 2.02
CA LYS A 83 -9.89 10.01 1.71
C LYS A 83 -9.15 8.69 1.94
N ALA A 84 -9.51 7.95 3.00
CA ALA A 84 -8.91 6.66 3.28
C ALA A 84 -9.33 5.60 2.25
N PHE A 85 -10.60 5.54 1.87
CA PHE A 85 -11.05 4.63 0.80
C PHE A 85 -10.40 4.96 -0.54
N ASP A 86 -10.33 6.24 -0.90
CA ASP A 86 -9.61 6.68 -2.11
C ASP A 86 -8.13 6.30 -2.07
N LEU A 87 -7.48 6.36 -0.90
CA LEU A 87 -6.08 5.98 -0.73
C LEU A 87 -5.87 4.48 -0.95
N VAL A 88 -6.72 3.63 -0.37
CA VAL A 88 -6.67 2.17 -0.56
C VAL A 88 -6.84 1.80 -2.03
N ILE A 89 -7.78 2.44 -2.73
CA ILE A 89 -7.96 2.22 -4.19
C ILE A 89 -6.69 2.60 -4.96
N VAL A 90 -6.07 3.74 -4.64
CA VAL A 90 -4.85 4.18 -5.32
C VAL A 90 -3.68 3.22 -5.04
N ILE A 91 -3.60 2.63 -3.85
CA ILE A 91 -2.59 1.60 -3.52
C ILE A 91 -2.87 0.32 -4.31
N ALA A 92 -4.13 -0.13 -4.38
CA ALA A 92 -4.54 -1.32 -5.14
C ALA A 92 -4.18 -1.23 -6.63
N GLU A 93 -4.24 -0.03 -7.20
CA GLU A 93 -3.88 0.23 -8.60
C GLU A 93 -2.38 0.50 -8.81
N HIS A 94 -1.57 0.47 -7.74
CA HIS A 94 -0.17 0.86 -7.84
C HIS A 94 0.71 -0.22 -8.52
N LYS A 95 1.64 0.22 -9.36
CA LYS A 95 2.55 -0.66 -10.13
C LYS A 95 3.56 -1.45 -9.28
N LYS A 96 3.67 -1.14 -8.00
CA LYS A 96 4.53 -1.84 -7.03
C LYS A 96 3.71 -2.59 -5.97
N ILE A 97 2.45 -2.91 -6.25
CA ILE A 97 1.65 -3.74 -5.34
C ILE A 97 2.22 -5.16 -5.25
N THR A 98 2.20 -5.72 -4.05
CA THR A 98 2.67 -7.06 -3.67
C THR A 98 1.52 -7.91 -3.13
N LEU A 99 1.76 -9.21 -2.90
CA LEU A 99 0.77 -10.11 -2.30
C LEU A 99 0.34 -9.64 -0.91
N ASP A 100 1.29 -9.26 -0.06
CA ASP A 100 1.01 -8.74 1.30
C ASP A 100 0.08 -7.51 1.27
N ALA A 101 0.31 -6.61 0.32
CA ALA A 101 -0.56 -5.45 0.14
C ALA A 101 -1.98 -5.86 -0.31
N VAL A 102 -2.11 -6.86 -1.18
CA VAL A 102 -3.41 -7.41 -1.59
C VAL A 102 -4.16 -8.01 -0.40
N GLU A 103 -3.48 -8.78 0.45
CA GLU A 103 -4.07 -9.37 1.66
C GLU A 103 -4.57 -8.28 2.62
N LEU A 104 -3.78 -7.24 2.84
CA LEU A 104 -4.19 -6.11 3.69
C LEU A 104 -5.35 -5.30 3.11
N ILE A 105 -5.47 -5.19 1.78
CA ILE A 105 -6.64 -4.56 1.13
C ILE A 105 -7.89 -5.43 1.36
N GLN A 106 -7.77 -6.74 1.23
CA GLN A 106 -8.88 -7.65 1.51
C GLN A 106 -9.31 -7.56 2.98
N GLU A 107 -8.35 -7.52 3.90
CA GLU A 107 -8.61 -7.33 5.32
C GLU A 107 -9.27 -5.97 5.60
N PHE A 108 -8.78 -4.89 4.99
CA PHE A 108 -9.38 -3.55 5.08
C PHE A 108 -10.88 -3.58 4.71
N ILE A 109 -11.23 -4.21 3.59
CA ILE A 109 -12.61 -4.32 3.12
C ILE A 109 -13.47 -5.09 4.13
N ASN A 110 -12.94 -6.17 4.71
CA ASN A 110 -13.65 -6.99 5.69
C ASN A 110 -13.87 -6.24 7.01
N VAL A 111 -12.81 -5.65 7.56
CA VAL A 111 -12.84 -4.90 8.83
C VAL A 111 -13.80 -3.72 8.74
N TYR A 112 -13.78 -2.98 7.62
CA TYR A 112 -14.60 -1.79 7.45
C TYR A 112 -15.90 -2.01 6.68
N GLN A 113 -16.33 -3.25 6.47
CA GLN A 113 -17.53 -3.55 5.67
C GLN A 113 -18.76 -2.75 6.13
N GLY A 114 -18.97 -2.64 7.45
CA GLY A 114 -20.07 -1.85 8.01
C GLY A 114 -19.96 -0.35 7.71
N ILE A 115 -18.75 0.22 7.83
CA ILE A 115 -18.50 1.64 7.53
C ILE A 115 -18.68 1.90 6.03
N ILE A 116 -18.14 1.02 5.17
CA ILE A 116 -18.25 1.12 3.71
C ILE A 116 -19.72 1.14 3.28
N LEU A 117 -20.51 0.16 3.74
CA LEU A 117 -21.92 0.06 3.39
C LEU A 117 -22.74 1.26 3.88
N ASN A 118 -22.48 1.73 5.10
CA ASN A 118 -23.16 2.90 5.64
C ASN A 118 -22.78 4.17 4.86
N PHE A 119 -21.50 4.35 4.56
CA PHE A 119 -21.00 5.47 3.79
C PHE A 119 -21.62 5.52 2.39
N ASP A 120 -21.69 4.38 1.70
CA ASP A 120 -22.29 4.27 0.36
C ASP A 120 -23.78 4.64 0.37
N ARG A 121 -24.53 4.15 1.37
CA ARG A 121 -25.96 4.48 1.53
C ARG A 121 -26.20 5.95 1.80
N GLN A 122 -25.45 6.53 2.74
CA GLN A 122 -25.65 7.92 3.17
C GLN A 122 -25.19 8.92 2.12
N ASN A 123 -24.06 8.66 1.46
CA ASN A 123 -23.43 9.59 0.54
C ASN A 123 -23.73 9.28 -0.94
N LYS A 124 -24.60 8.30 -1.24
CA LYS A 124 -24.92 7.81 -2.60
C LYS A 124 -23.65 7.49 -3.40
N GLN A 125 -22.71 6.81 -2.76
CA GLN A 125 -21.44 6.37 -3.35
C GLN A 125 -21.47 4.87 -3.62
N ILE A 126 -20.39 4.36 -4.23
CA ILE A 126 -20.24 2.94 -4.62
C ILE A 126 -18.84 2.42 -4.25
N TYR A 127 -18.34 2.80 -3.07
CA TYR A 127 -17.02 2.38 -2.59
C TYR A 127 -16.92 0.87 -2.37
N GLU A 128 -17.98 0.18 -1.97
CA GLU A 128 -17.97 -1.28 -1.86
C GLU A 128 -17.55 -1.91 -3.19
N SER A 129 -18.24 -1.55 -4.27
CA SER A 129 -17.94 -2.07 -5.60
C SER A 129 -16.56 -1.62 -6.08
N LYS A 130 -16.21 -0.33 -5.91
CA LYS A 130 -14.90 0.20 -6.34
C LYS A 130 -13.73 -0.50 -5.64
N LEU A 131 -13.83 -0.73 -4.33
CA LEU A 131 -12.79 -1.41 -3.56
C LEU A 131 -12.66 -2.88 -3.98
N ARG A 132 -13.77 -3.59 -4.20
CA ARG A 132 -13.74 -4.98 -4.69
C ARG A 132 -13.12 -5.07 -6.08
N THR A 133 -13.52 -4.20 -7.01
CA THR A 133 -12.93 -4.16 -8.35
C THR A 133 -11.45 -3.81 -8.31
N ALA A 134 -11.03 -2.89 -7.44
CA ALA A 134 -9.62 -2.55 -7.27
C ALA A 134 -8.83 -3.75 -6.72
N LEU A 135 -9.38 -4.47 -5.74
CA LEU A 135 -8.79 -5.71 -5.20
C LEU A 135 -8.63 -6.77 -6.30
N GLU A 136 -9.68 -7.06 -7.07
CA GLU A 136 -9.64 -8.03 -8.17
C GLU A 136 -8.54 -7.70 -9.18
N LYS A 137 -8.45 -6.43 -9.60
CA LYS A 137 -7.39 -5.95 -10.51
C LYS A 137 -6.00 -6.10 -9.90
N SER A 138 -5.85 -5.85 -8.60
CA SER A 138 -4.56 -6.00 -7.91
C SER A 138 -4.11 -7.47 -7.85
N ILE A 139 -5.03 -8.40 -7.58
CA ILE A 139 -4.78 -9.84 -7.61
C ILE A 139 -4.32 -10.26 -9.01
N GLU A 140 -5.04 -9.82 -10.04
CA GLU A 140 -4.67 -10.10 -11.43
C GLU A 140 -3.26 -9.56 -11.76
N GLY A 141 -2.98 -8.31 -11.38
CA GLY A 141 -1.68 -7.68 -11.61
C GLY A 141 -0.51 -8.41 -10.95
N VAL A 142 -0.68 -8.88 -9.70
CA VAL A 142 0.33 -9.66 -8.98
C VAL A 142 0.54 -11.03 -9.65
N ASN A 143 -0.54 -11.70 -10.05
CA ASN A 143 -0.48 -12.98 -10.76
C ASN A 143 0.25 -12.87 -12.10
N GLN A 144 -0.04 -11.83 -12.89
CA GLN A 144 0.63 -11.57 -14.17
C GLN A 144 2.13 -11.34 -13.99
N ARG A 145 2.56 -10.55 -12.98
CA ARG A 145 3.99 -10.36 -12.70
C ARG A 145 4.67 -11.66 -12.29
N THR A 146 4.03 -12.45 -11.43
CA THR A 146 4.56 -13.74 -11.00
C THR A 146 4.74 -14.69 -12.20
N ALA A 147 3.77 -14.71 -13.13
CA ALA A 147 3.86 -15.51 -14.34
C ALA A 147 4.99 -15.03 -15.28
N LEU A 148 5.19 -13.71 -15.42
CA LEU A 148 6.29 -13.15 -16.20
C LEU A 148 7.66 -13.49 -15.60
N GLN A 149 7.80 -13.37 -14.27
CA GLN A 149 9.03 -13.71 -13.56
C GLN A 149 9.43 -15.16 -13.82
N ARG A 150 8.49 -16.11 -13.67
CA ARG A 150 8.74 -17.54 -13.95
C ARG A 150 9.20 -17.77 -15.40
N LYS A 151 8.61 -17.07 -16.37
CA LYS A 151 9.04 -17.19 -17.78
C LYS A 151 10.45 -16.66 -18.01
N MET A 152 10.81 -15.56 -17.33
CA MET A 152 12.16 -15.00 -17.42
C MET A 152 13.21 -15.91 -16.78
N ASP A 153 12.89 -16.51 -15.64
CA ASP A 153 13.81 -17.42 -14.93
C ASP A 153 14.12 -18.66 -15.78
N VAL A 154 13.13 -19.17 -16.52
CA VAL A 154 13.28 -20.32 -17.44
C VAL A 154 14.08 -19.97 -18.71
N LEU A 155 14.05 -18.71 -19.17
CA LEU A 155 14.81 -18.27 -20.36
C LEU A 155 16.22 -17.78 -20.05
N GLY A 156 16.49 -17.40 -18.80
CA GLY A 156 17.80 -16.96 -18.32
C GLY A 156 18.67 -18.08 -17.74
N SER A 157 18.14 -19.32 -17.70
CA SER A 157 18.87 -20.54 -17.34
C SER A 157 19.19 -21.40 -18.57
#